data_AF-A0AAV9FY24-F1
#
_entry.id   AF-A0AAV9FY24-F1
#
_cell.length_a   1.000
_cell.length_b   1.000
_cell.length_c   1.000
_cell.angle_alpha   90.00
_cell.angle_beta   90.00
_cell.angle_gamma   90.00
#
_symmetry.space_group_name_H-M   'P 1'
#
loop_
_entity.id
_entity.type
_entity.pdbx_description
1 polymer ?
#
loop_
_entity_poly.entity_id
_entity_poly.type
_entity_poly.pdbx_seq_one_letter_code
_entity_poly.pdbx_strand_id
1 'polypeptide(L)'
;MDVPTTIAGLVGKVLNLILGFIDQHERQEKFVLGTVEKLRNEYPSMNVIVYHNQGSRYTFYNAYHYHQEVPIALSFTKGYEIWVFSHGTFERAGDGGYINWGFSGRYSQNGNRVEFYQI
;
A
#
# COMPACT_ATOMS: atom_id res chain seq x y z
N MET A 1 8.26 12.70 -19.98
CA MET A 1 7.28 11.62 -19.78
C MET A 1 6.52 12.01 -18.53
N ASP A 2 5.27 12.42 -18.68
CA ASP A 2 4.49 12.97 -17.57
C ASP A 2 3.82 11.81 -16.83
N VAL A 3 4.44 11.42 -15.71
CA VAL A 3 4.20 10.22 -14.91
C VAL A 3 3.29 10.41 -13.65
N PRO A 4 2.50 11.49 -13.43
CA PRO A 4 1.49 11.43 -12.35
C PRO A 4 0.47 10.29 -12.53
N THR A 5 0.39 9.69 -13.72
CA THR A 5 -0.60 8.69 -14.16
C THR A 5 -0.23 7.22 -13.93
N THR A 6 1.02 6.82 -13.58
CA THR A 6 1.34 5.38 -13.49
C THR A 6 0.90 4.73 -12.19
N ILE A 7 1.24 5.27 -11.01
CA ILE A 7 0.80 4.65 -9.73
C ILE A 7 -0.72 4.69 -9.63
N ALA A 8 -1.34 5.85 -9.89
CA ALA A 8 -2.79 5.99 -9.90
C ALA A 8 -3.45 5.02 -10.92
N GLY A 9 -2.88 4.88 -12.13
CA GLY A 9 -3.40 3.96 -13.14
C GLY A 9 -3.26 2.47 -12.76
N LEU A 10 -2.18 2.09 -12.10
CA LEU A 10 -1.95 0.73 -11.61
C LEU A 10 -2.87 0.39 -10.44
N VAL A 11 -3.02 1.32 -9.49
CA VAL A 11 -3.94 1.21 -8.35
C VAL A 11 -5.39 1.15 -8.84
N GLY A 12 -5.77 1.97 -9.83
CA GLY A 12 -7.10 1.93 -10.45
C GLY A 12 -7.44 0.59 -11.10
N LYS A 13 -6.45 -0.11 -11.69
CA LYS A 13 -6.64 -1.48 -12.22
C LYS A 13 -6.95 -2.47 -11.10
N VAL A 14 -6.24 -2.39 -9.96
CA VAL A 14 -6.53 -3.24 -8.79
C VAL A 14 -7.91 -2.92 -8.22
N LEU A 15 -8.25 -1.64 -8.08
CA LEU A 15 -9.56 -1.20 -7.58
C LEU A 15 -10.70 -1.78 -8.42
N ASN A 16 -10.61 -1.71 -9.76
CA ASN A 16 -11.64 -2.24 -10.65
C ASN A 16 -11.85 -3.76 -10.50
N LEU A 17 -10.79 -4.52 -10.19
CA LEU A 17 -10.91 -5.97 -9.97
C LEU A 17 -11.63 -6.30 -8.66
N ILE A 18 -11.50 -5.45 -7.63
CA ILE A 18 -12.03 -5.75 -6.30
C ILE A 18 -13.44 -5.18 -6.05
N LEU A 19 -13.93 -4.24 -6.87
CA LEU A 19 -15.24 -3.60 -6.67
C LEU A 19 -16.41 -4.60 -6.73
N GLY A 20 -16.24 -5.75 -7.38
CA GLY A 20 -17.25 -6.80 -7.43
C GLY A 20 -17.41 -7.65 -6.16
N PHE A 21 -16.48 -7.57 -5.20
CA PHE A 21 -16.55 -8.37 -3.97
C PHE A 21 -17.49 -7.72 -2.96
N ILE A 22 -18.44 -8.49 -2.43
CA ILE A 22 -19.45 -8.00 -1.46
C ILE A 22 -18.85 -7.96 -0.04
N ASP A 23 -17.97 -8.90 0.29
CA ASP A 23 -17.31 -8.93 1.59
C ASP A 23 -16.27 -7.82 1.72
N GLN A 24 -16.42 -7.00 2.78
CA GLN A 24 -15.57 -5.83 2.99
C GLN A 24 -14.13 -6.21 3.36
N HIS A 25 -13.91 -7.29 4.11
CA HIS A 25 -12.59 -7.70 4.55
C HIS A 25 -11.82 -8.30 3.39
N GLU A 26 -12.48 -9.15 2.60
CA GLU A 26 -11.92 -9.68 1.35
C GLU A 26 -11.55 -8.57 0.38
N ARG A 27 -12.41 -7.56 0.22
CA ARG A 27 -12.13 -6.40 -0.64
C ARG A 27 -10.90 -5.62 -0.14
N GLN A 28 -10.81 -5.34 1.16
CA GLN A 28 -9.68 -4.63 1.75
C GLN A 28 -8.37 -5.42 1.64
N GLU A 29 -8.40 -6.71 1.96
CA GLU A 29 -7.23 -7.58 1.85
C GLU A 29 -6.72 -7.67 0.41
N LYS A 30 -7.64 -7.88 -0.55
CA LYS A 30 -7.29 -7.92 -1.98
C LYS A 30 -6.78 -6.58 -2.48
N PHE A 31 -7.31 -5.47 -1.98
CA PHE A 31 -6.78 -4.15 -2.31
C PHE A 31 -5.32 -4.01 -1.87
N VAL A 32 -5.03 -4.30 -0.61
CA VAL A 32 -3.70 -4.15 -0.03
C VAL A 32 -2.70 -5.07 -0.73
N LEU A 33 -2.98 -6.37 -0.79
CA LEU A 33 -2.05 -7.35 -1.35
C LEU A 33 -1.91 -7.19 -2.87
N GLY A 34 -3.02 -6.97 -3.58
CA GLY A 34 -3.01 -6.77 -5.03
C GLY A 34 -2.27 -5.49 -5.44
N THR A 35 -2.39 -4.42 -4.64
CA THR A 35 -1.64 -3.17 -4.89
C THR A 35 -0.15 -3.36 -4.64
N VAL A 36 0.24 -4.02 -3.54
CA VAL A 36 1.64 -4.35 -3.25
C VAL A 36 2.24 -5.17 -4.39
N GLU A 37 1.57 -6.26 -4.78
CA GLU A 37 2.02 -7.13 -5.87
C GLU A 37 2.14 -6.37 -7.19
N LYS A 38 1.11 -5.61 -7.58
CA LYS A 38 1.10 -4.90 -8.86
C LYS A 38 2.23 -3.88 -8.95
N LEU A 39 2.46 -3.12 -7.88
CA LEU A 39 3.52 -2.11 -7.85
C LEU A 39 4.91 -2.74 -7.74
N ARG A 40 5.08 -3.85 -7.03
CA ARG A 40 6.39 -4.55 -7.01
C ARG A 40 6.76 -5.15 -8.35
N ASN A 41 5.77 -5.67 -9.10
CA ASN A 41 6.01 -6.17 -10.44
C ASN A 41 6.40 -5.04 -11.42
N GLU A 42 5.81 -3.85 -11.26
CA GLU A 42 6.16 -2.68 -12.09
C GLU A 42 7.49 -2.03 -11.69
N TYR A 43 7.77 -1.97 -10.39
CA TYR A 43 8.94 -1.30 -9.82
C TYR A 43 9.84 -2.30 -9.08
N PRO A 44 10.44 -3.30 -9.76
CA PRO A 44 11.14 -4.42 -9.12
C PRO A 44 12.34 -3.99 -8.26
N SER A 45 12.96 -2.83 -8.57
CA SER A 45 14.06 -2.23 -7.82
C SER A 45 13.65 -1.27 -6.69
N MET A 46 12.36 -1.21 -6.34
CA MET A 46 11.84 -0.28 -5.32
C MET A 46 11.07 -1.03 -4.22
N ASN A 47 11.13 -0.52 -3.00
CA ASN A 47 10.25 -0.98 -1.93
C ASN A 47 8.83 -0.43 -2.13
N VAL A 48 7.84 -1.18 -1.67
CA VAL A 48 6.43 -0.80 -1.72
C VAL A 48 5.78 -1.03 -0.37
N ILE A 49 4.98 -0.07 0.09
CA ILE A 49 4.08 -0.25 1.23
C ILE A 49 2.71 0.35 0.92
N VAL A 50 1.67 -0.36 1.35
CA VAL A 50 0.29 0.09 1.37
C VAL A 50 -0.18 0.01 2.82
N TYR A 51 -0.73 1.09 3.36
CA TYR A 51 -1.27 1.06 4.72
C TYR A 51 -2.44 2.03 4.91
N HIS A 52 -3.40 1.65 5.76
CA HIS A 52 -4.44 2.55 6.23
C HIS A 52 -3.87 3.41 7.37
N ASN A 53 -4.04 4.74 7.27
CA ASN A 53 -3.44 5.66 8.22
C ASN A 53 -4.17 5.64 9.58
N GLN A 54 -3.66 4.82 10.50
CA GLN A 54 -4.10 4.73 11.90
C GLN A 54 -3.14 5.43 12.87
N GLY A 55 -2.40 6.44 12.40
CA GLY A 55 -1.31 7.06 13.17
C GLY A 55 0.04 6.34 13.02
N SER A 56 0.19 5.53 11.97
CA SER A 56 1.49 4.94 11.60
C SER A 56 2.48 6.06 11.23
N ARG A 57 3.76 5.85 11.52
CA ARG A 57 4.83 6.82 11.23
C ARG A 57 5.75 6.28 10.14
N TYR A 58 6.30 7.17 9.33
CA TYR A 58 7.20 6.78 8.27
C TYR A 58 8.31 7.80 8.03
N THR A 59 9.40 7.32 7.44
CA THR A 59 10.43 8.14 6.82
C THR A 59 10.89 7.41 5.57
N PHE A 60 10.54 7.89 4.39
CA PHE A 60 10.86 7.25 3.11
C PHE A 60 11.64 8.19 2.20
N TYR A 61 12.63 7.64 1.48
CA TYR A 61 13.53 8.40 0.61
C TYR A 61 13.38 8.01 -0.85
N ASN A 62 13.53 8.99 -1.76
CA ASN A 62 13.28 8.87 -3.20
C ASN A 62 11.94 8.18 -3.46
N ALA A 63 10.88 8.80 -2.93
CA ALA A 63 9.60 8.16 -2.75
C ALA A 63 8.52 8.83 -3.61
N TYR A 64 7.64 8.00 -4.14
CA TYR A 64 6.38 8.40 -4.75
C TYR A 64 5.23 8.03 -3.82
N HIS A 65 4.23 8.90 -3.74
CA HIS A 65 3.10 8.77 -2.83
C HIS A 65 1.79 8.88 -3.59
N TYR A 66 0.82 8.04 -3.21
CA TYR A 66 -0.54 8.11 -3.69
C TYR A 66 -1.51 7.73 -2.57
N HIS A 67 -2.63 8.44 -2.49
CA HIS A 67 -3.72 8.14 -1.57
C HIS A 67 -4.92 7.61 -2.36
N GLN A 68 -5.53 6.52 -1.88
CA GLN A 68 -6.70 5.89 -2.51
C GLN A 68 -7.78 5.58 -1.48
N GLU A 69 -8.97 6.10 -1.71
CA GLU A 69 -10.19 5.71 -0.98
C GLU A 69 -10.77 4.42 -1.55
N VAL A 70 -10.95 3.41 -0.69
CA VAL A 70 -11.55 2.12 -1.06
C VAL A 70 -12.95 2.02 -0.45
N PRO A 71 -14.02 1.78 -1.22
CA PRO A 71 -15.35 1.60 -0.66
C PRO A 71 -15.42 0.33 0.21
N ILE A 72 -15.94 0.42 1.43
CA ILE A 72 -16.01 -0.71 2.39
C ILE A 72 -17.43 -1.06 2.82
N ALA A 73 -18.37 -0.11 2.80
CA ALA A 73 -19.79 -0.33 3.04
C ALA A 73 -20.61 0.75 2.32
N LEU A 74 -21.95 0.61 2.30
CA LEU A 74 -22.86 1.62 1.75
C LEU A 74 -22.52 3.02 2.33
N SER A 75 -21.96 3.87 1.47
CA SER A 75 -21.52 5.25 1.76
C SER A 75 -20.28 5.43 2.63
N PHE A 76 -19.50 4.38 2.92
CA PHE A 76 -18.24 4.48 3.66
C PHE A 76 -17.04 4.04 2.83
N THR A 77 -15.94 4.78 2.94
CA THR A 77 -14.65 4.44 2.36
C THR A 77 -13.58 4.32 3.45
N LYS A 78 -12.50 3.65 3.08
CA LYS A 78 -11.27 3.53 3.88
C LYS A 78 -10.11 4.02 3.03
N GLY A 79 -9.44 5.08 3.49
CA GLY A 79 -8.29 5.67 2.83
C GLY A 79 -7.01 4.89 3.07
N TYR A 80 -6.28 4.58 2.01
CA TYR A 80 -4.98 3.92 2.05
C TYR A 80 -3.88 4.83 1.49
N GLU A 81 -2.77 4.87 2.21
CA GLU A 81 -1.51 5.48 1.79
C GLU A 81 -0.66 4.44 1.06
N ILE A 82 -0.20 4.79 -0.14
CA ILE A 82 0.55 3.91 -1.03
C ILE A 82 1.87 4.59 -1.35
N TRP A 83 2.97 3.90 -1.06
CA TRP A 83 4.31 4.41 -1.27
C TRP A 83 5.14 3.44 -2.12
N VAL A 84 5.87 4.00 -3.09
CA VAL A 84 6.92 3.32 -3.85
C VAL A 84 8.21 4.10 -3.61
N PHE A 85 9.23 3.48 -3.01
CA PHE A 85 10.35 4.21 -2.43
C PHE A 85 11.65 3.42 -2.42
N SER A 86 12.78 4.10 -2.27
CA SER A 86 14.09 3.44 -2.33
C SER A 86 14.49 2.77 -1.01
N HIS A 87 14.32 3.44 0.13
CA HIS A 87 14.66 2.93 1.47
C HIS A 87 14.01 3.82 2.55
N GLY A 88 14.04 3.38 3.81
CA GLY A 88 13.46 4.15 4.91
C GLY A 88 12.94 3.30 6.06
N THR A 89 12.11 3.90 6.91
CA THR A 89 11.52 3.25 8.08
C THR A 89 10.01 3.42 8.11
N PHE A 90 9.34 2.43 8.67
CA PHE A 90 7.91 2.46 8.93
C PHE A 90 7.63 1.91 10.33
N GLU A 91 6.80 2.62 11.10
CA GLU A 91 6.31 2.19 12.41
C GLU A 91 4.80 1.99 12.32
N ARG A 92 4.38 0.73 12.45
CA ARG A 92 2.97 0.32 12.42
C ARG A 92 2.22 0.80 13.65
N ALA A 93 1.05 1.39 13.42
CA ALA A 93 0.03 1.61 14.44
C ALA A 93 -1.13 0.64 14.23
N GLY A 94 -1.49 -0.11 15.27
CA GLY A 94 -2.59 -1.10 15.25
C GLY A 94 -2.22 -2.47 14.66
N ASP A 95 -3.13 -3.44 14.78
CA ASP A 95 -2.95 -4.86 14.46
C ASP A 95 -4.00 -5.41 13.47
N GLY A 96 -4.33 -4.67 12.41
CA GLY A 96 -5.35 -5.15 11.45
C GLY A 96 -4.86 -6.09 10.35
N GLY A 97 -3.69 -6.71 10.44
CA GLY A 97 -3.18 -7.61 9.39
C GLY A 97 -3.25 -7.03 7.97
N TYR A 98 -3.52 -7.89 6.97
CA TYR A 98 -3.55 -7.50 5.55
C TYR A 98 -4.74 -6.64 5.14
N ILE A 99 -5.76 -6.46 5.99
CA ILE A 99 -6.82 -5.47 5.71
C ILE A 99 -6.36 -4.03 6.00
N ASN A 100 -5.27 -3.85 6.76
CA ASN A 100 -4.75 -2.52 7.13
C ASN A 100 -3.41 -2.22 6.50
N TRP A 101 -2.55 -3.20 6.25
CA TRP A 101 -1.22 -2.92 5.72
C TRP A 101 -0.60 -4.12 5.00
N GLY A 102 0.28 -3.83 4.06
CA GLY A 102 1.09 -4.81 3.35
C GLY A 102 2.30 -4.13 2.72
N PHE A 103 3.43 -4.83 2.63
CA PHE A 103 4.64 -4.31 2.02
C PHE A 103 5.46 -5.41 1.36
N SER A 104 6.35 -5.01 0.46
CA SER A 104 7.30 -5.91 -0.18
C SER A 104 8.52 -5.12 -0.66
N GLY A 105 9.65 -5.80 -0.77
CA GLY A 105 10.95 -5.22 -1.07
C GLY A 105 12.04 -5.86 -0.23
N ARG A 106 13.10 -5.11 0.08
CA ARG A 106 14.20 -5.55 0.93
C ARG A 106 14.09 -4.90 2.29
N TYR A 107 13.87 -5.69 3.33
CA TYR A 107 13.61 -5.15 4.66
C TYR A 107 14.07 -6.08 5.79
N SER A 108 14.15 -5.50 6.98
CA SER A 108 14.19 -6.21 8.26
C SER A 108 13.06 -5.70 9.15
N GLN A 109 12.48 -6.58 9.95
CA GLN A 109 11.34 -6.26 10.79
C GLN A 109 11.64 -6.62 12.25
N ASN A 110 11.36 -5.69 13.16
CA ASN A 110 11.44 -5.91 14.60
C ASN A 110 10.21 -5.31 15.28
N GLY A 111 9.32 -6.17 15.80
CA GLY A 111 8.05 -5.75 16.33
C GLY A 111 7.29 -4.90 15.31
N ASN A 112 6.86 -3.70 15.71
CA ASN A 112 6.08 -2.79 14.85
C ASN A 112 6.92 -1.97 13.86
N ARG A 113 8.26 -1.97 14.01
CA ARG A 113 9.16 -1.21 13.14
C ARG A 113 9.66 -2.07 11.99
N VAL A 114 9.56 -1.54 10.78
CA VAL A 114 10.12 -2.11 9.55
C VAL A 114 11.18 -1.14 9.03
N GLU A 115 12.36 -1.67 8.76
CA GLU A 115 13.46 -0.93 8.12
C GLU A 115 13.67 -1.49 6.72
N PHE A 116 13.53 -0.62 5.72
CA PHE A 116 13.66 -0.94 4.31
C PHE A 116 15.00 -0.47 3.79
N TYR A 117 15.67 -1.35 3.05
CA TYR A 117 16.98 -1.11 2.45
C TYR A 117 16.84 -0.91 0.94
N GLN A 118 17.85 -0.29 0.32
CA GLN A 118 17.92 -0.21 -1.13
C GLN A 118 17.98 -1.61 -1.75
N ILE A 119 17.24 -1.79 -2.85
CA ILE A 119 17.20 -3.01 -3.67
C ILE A 119 18.24 -2.91 -4.77
#